data_AF-A0A179SCT3-F1
#
_entry.id   AF-A0A179SCT3-F1
#
_cell.length_a   1.000
_cell.length_b   1.000
_cell.length_c   1.000
_cell.angle_alpha   90.00
_cell.angle_beta   90.00
_cell.angle_gamma   90.00
#
_symmetry.space_group_name_H-M   'P 1'
#
loop_
_entity.id
_entity.type
_entity.pdbx_description
1 polymer ?
#
loop_
_entity_poly.entity_id
_entity_poly.type
_entity_poly.pdbx_seq_one_letter_code
_entity_poly.pdbx_strand_id
1 'polypeptide(L)'
;MTSREQLQALIRAEIDRQRPVAVARRTLELLAESATRRHDAAPGYQIVDRDGRPRTRTVAGEAQPFTLADLVDELRRQHPTLFQPPAAPSQVPETPRDWIVVKPAAAPAAPPPPDRTSRLRDALGDVAARLRRPERRAEPEPIPPAVAPSGPTGEGLKPGLARPQPVAGRSVPRRPLYAALGALVVLGLGYAALRERTPTREAAVVAQAAPPETGKETGKPAETRPPEARPAEKVPAEAKAGAGDARPPAARSADARPADAKREPGETGALVPDAAGPLAGVAEVLDTATLRLGGRTLRLSGVESARGAQASDLSGYLAGRPVNCQPNPGRTAWICTVDGHDLSEVVLYNGGGRATPEATPDLVEAERHARAGKLGIWAKP
;
A
#
# COMPACT_ATOMS: atom_id res chain seq x y z
N MET A 1 -7.33 -8.63 -28.78
CA MET A 1 -7.04 -7.26 -28.29
C MET A 1 -7.10 -6.30 -29.46
N THR A 2 -7.58 -5.08 -29.27
CA THR A 2 -7.38 -4.02 -30.29
C THR A 2 -5.95 -3.50 -30.27
N SER A 3 -5.54 -2.86 -31.37
CA SER A 3 -4.28 -2.12 -31.47
C SER A 3 -4.25 -0.84 -30.62
N ARG A 4 -5.31 -0.53 -29.84
CA ARG A 4 -5.28 0.47 -28.77
C ARG A 4 -4.88 -0.18 -27.44
N GLU A 5 -5.52 -1.29 -27.08
CA GLU A 5 -5.16 -2.08 -25.88
C GLU A 5 -3.69 -2.50 -25.91
N GLN A 6 -3.18 -2.90 -27.07
CA GLN A 6 -1.76 -3.27 -27.23
C GLN A 6 -0.81 -2.10 -26.89
N LEU A 7 -1.15 -0.87 -27.31
CA LEU A 7 -0.36 0.31 -26.98
C LEU A 7 -0.46 0.67 -25.48
N GLN A 8 -1.66 0.57 -24.90
CA GLN A 8 -1.86 0.78 -23.46
C GLN A 8 -1.15 -0.28 -22.61
N ALA A 9 -1.04 -1.52 -23.09
CA ALA A 9 -0.26 -2.58 -22.46
C ALA A 9 1.26 -2.29 -22.49
N LEU A 10 1.78 -1.76 -23.60
CA LEU A 10 3.18 -1.29 -23.69
C LEU A 10 3.45 -0.11 -22.75
N ILE A 11 2.57 0.89 -22.73
CA ILE A 11 2.63 2.04 -21.80
C ILE A 11 2.68 1.57 -20.34
N ARG A 12 1.76 0.69 -19.94
CA ARG A 12 1.73 0.10 -18.59
C ARG A 12 3.01 -0.68 -18.28
N ALA A 13 3.48 -1.52 -19.20
CA ALA A 13 4.66 -2.35 -19.00
C ALA A 13 5.99 -1.56 -18.90
N GLU A 14 6.07 -0.37 -19.49
CA GLU A 14 7.21 0.54 -19.32
C GLU A 14 7.12 1.32 -17.99
N ILE A 15 5.93 1.85 -17.66
CA ILE A 15 5.69 2.53 -16.37
C ILE A 15 5.97 1.58 -15.21
N ASP A 16 5.48 0.34 -15.25
CA ASP A 16 5.65 -0.66 -14.19
C ASP A 16 7.13 -1.03 -13.97
N ARG A 17 7.93 -1.15 -15.05
CA ARG A 17 9.38 -1.38 -14.97
C ARG A 17 10.11 -0.28 -14.19
N GLN A 18 9.62 0.96 -14.29
CA GLN A 18 10.19 2.13 -13.62
C GLN A 18 9.76 2.27 -12.14
N ARG A 19 8.92 1.37 -11.61
CA ARG A 19 8.44 1.34 -10.21
C ARG A 19 7.68 2.62 -9.80
N PRO A 20 6.44 2.82 -10.25
CA PRO A 20 5.63 3.97 -9.88
C PRO A 20 5.18 3.87 -8.42
N VAL A 21 4.84 5.00 -7.80
CA VAL A 21 4.03 4.99 -6.57
C VAL A 21 2.62 4.51 -6.95
N ALA A 22 2.02 3.62 -6.15
CA ALA A 22 0.76 2.96 -6.51
C ALA A 22 -0.38 3.93 -6.88
N VAL A 23 -0.50 5.05 -6.14
CA VAL A 23 -1.51 6.10 -6.40
C VAL A 23 -1.20 6.93 -7.66
N ALA A 24 0.07 7.04 -8.06
CA ALA A 24 0.51 7.82 -9.22
C ALA A 24 0.37 7.06 -10.55
N ARG A 25 0.31 5.73 -10.52
CA ARG A 25 0.32 4.84 -11.70
C ARG A 25 -0.70 5.26 -12.77
N ARG A 26 -1.95 5.56 -12.38
CA ARG A 26 -3.00 5.94 -13.34
C ARG A 26 -2.78 7.33 -13.95
N THR A 27 -2.19 8.26 -13.20
CA THR A 27 -1.79 9.59 -13.71
C THR A 27 -0.66 9.46 -14.72
N LEU A 28 0.34 8.62 -14.43
CA LEU A 28 1.44 8.32 -15.35
C LEU A 28 0.95 7.65 -16.64
N GLU A 29 0.00 6.70 -16.56
CA GLU A 29 -0.65 6.13 -17.75
C GLU A 29 -1.31 7.21 -18.63
N LEU A 30 -2.05 8.14 -18.04
CA LEU A 30 -2.73 9.22 -18.79
C LEU A 30 -1.76 10.22 -19.41
N LEU A 31 -0.66 10.55 -18.72
CA LEU A 31 0.42 11.41 -19.27
C LEU A 31 1.13 10.72 -20.44
N ALA A 32 1.44 9.43 -20.32
CA ALA A 32 2.06 8.66 -21.39
C ALA A 32 1.12 8.45 -22.59
N GLU A 33 -0.18 8.17 -22.35
CA GLU A 33 -1.20 8.13 -23.42
C GLU A 33 -1.31 9.48 -24.15
N SER A 34 -1.26 10.61 -23.44
CA SER A 34 -1.41 11.95 -24.07
C SER A 34 -0.22 12.33 -24.95
N ALA A 35 0.99 11.91 -24.59
CA ALA A 35 2.23 12.15 -25.33
C ALA A 35 2.56 11.07 -26.40
N THR A 36 1.74 10.02 -26.54
CA THR A 36 1.98 8.93 -27.51
C THR A 36 0.96 8.96 -28.65
N ARG A 37 1.40 8.73 -29.90
CA ARG A 37 0.53 8.48 -31.06
C ARG A 37 0.83 7.10 -31.64
N ARG A 38 -0.16 6.51 -32.33
CA ARG A 38 0.09 5.34 -33.20
C ARG A 38 0.91 5.79 -34.40
N HIS A 39 1.81 4.93 -34.86
CA HIS A 39 2.55 5.08 -36.11
C HIS A 39 2.59 3.71 -36.79
N ASP A 40 2.43 3.67 -38.11
CA ASP A 40 2.39 2.39 -38.86
C ASP A 40 3.79 1.74 -39.03
N ALA A 41 4.87 2.50 -38.81
CA ALA A 41 6.22 1.97 -38.70
C ALA A 41 6.47 1.36 -37.31
N ALA A 42 7.31 0.32 -37.24
CA ALA A 42 7.79 -0.24 -35.98
C ALA A 42 8.44 0.86 -35.12
N PRO A 43 8.13 0.95 -33.80
CA PRO A 43 7.51 -0.06 -32.94
C PRO A 43 5.96 -0.02 -32.88
N GLY A 44 5.27 0.62 -33.83
CA GLY A 44 3.80 0.78 -33.83
C GLY A 44 3.30 2.06 -33.15
N TYR A 45 4.22 2.88 -32.65
CA TYR A 45 3.93 4.12 -31.94
C TYR A 45 5.07 5.13 -32.10
N GLN A 46 4.77 6.39 -31.78
CA GLN A 46 5.71 7.51 -31.80
C GLN A 46 5.40 8.45 -30.63
N ILE A 47 6.43 8.93 -29.94
CA ILE A 47 6.28 9.95 -28.91
C ILE A 47 6.24 11.33 -29.56
N VAL A 48 5.29 12.16 -29.16
CA VAL A 48 5.08 13.51 -29.68
C VAL A 48 5.22 14.57 -28.58
N ASP A 49 5.49 15.80 -28.98
CA ASP A 49 5.48 16.96 -28.10
C ASP A 49 4.06 17.53 -27.92
N ARG A 50 3.97 18.68 -27.24
CA ARG A 50 2.71 19.40 -26.97
C ARG A 50 2.01 19.88 -28.24
N ASP A 51 2.77 20.13 -29.30
CA ASP A 51 2.27 20.58 -30.61
C ASP A 51 1.96 19.40 -31.55
N GLY A 52 2.12 18.16 -31.06
CA GLY A 52 1.88 16.93 -31.80
C GLY A 52 3.01 16.51 -32.74
N ARG A 53 4.18 17.16 -32.67
CA ARG A 53 5.32 16.86 -33.55
C ARG A 53 6.13 15.68 -32.99
N PRO A 54 6.71 14.82 -33.83
CA PRO A 54 7.56 13.71 -33.38
C PRO A 54 8.75 14.20 -32.56
N ARG A 55 8.97 13.63 -31.38
CA ARG A 55 10.16 13.89 -30.58
C ARG A 55 11.33 13.01 -31.04
N THR A 56 12.53 13.58 -31.00
CA THR A 56 13.81 12.88 -31.19
C THR A 56 14.73 13.15 -30.01
N ARG A 57 15.76 12.32 -29.86
CA ARG A 57 16.87 12.50 -28.92
C ARG A 57 18.19 12.43 -29.68
N THR A 58 19.17 13.24 -29.28
CA THR A 58 20.52 13.17 -29.87
C THR A 58 21.36 12.15 -29.10
N VAL A 59 21.85 11.12 -29.78
CA VAL A 59 22.75 10.10 -29.21
C VAL A 59 23.97 9.98 -30.11
N ALA A 60 25.17 10.17 -29.55
CA ALA A 60 26.44 10.21 -30.31
C ALA A 60 26.47 11.22 -31.49
N GLY A 61 25.59 12.23 -31.50
CA GLY A 61 25.42 13.20 -32.58
C GLY A 61 24.28 12.87 -33.56
N GLU A 62 23.76 11.65 -33.56
CA GLU A 62 22.65 11.22 -34.41
C GLU A 62 21.28 11.50 -33.77
N ALA A 63 20.31 11.91 -34.58
CA ALA A 63 18.93 12.13 -34.14
C ALA A 63 18.14 10.81 -34.16
N GLN A 64 18.01 10.16 -33.01
CA GLN A 64 17.21 8.93 -32.84
C GLN A 64 15.75 9.26 -32.50
N PRO A 65 14.77 8.43 -32.89
CA PRO A 65 13.39 8.54 -32.41
C PRO A 65 13.34 8.48 -30.87
N PHE A 66 12.55 9.36 -30.26
CA PHE A 66 12.37 9.38 -28.81
C PHE A 66 11.47 8.22 -28.38
N THR A 67 11.94 7.36 -27.47
CA THR A 67 11.24 6.13 -27.10
C THR A 67 10.28 6.32 -25.92
N LEU A 68 9.43 5.32 -25.68
CA LEU A 68 8.58 5.28 -24.49
C LEU A 68 9.41 5.23 -23.19
N ALA A 69 10.58 4.58 -23.20
CA ALA A 69 11.48 4.57 -22.06
C ALA A 69 12.05 5.97 -21.77
N ASP A 70 12.49 6.70 -22.81
CA ASP A 70 12.95 8.09 -22.68
C ASP A 70 11.88 9.01 -22.07
N LEU A 71 10.61 8.78 -22.43
CA LEU A 71 9.47 9.53 -21.89
C LEU A 71 9.24 9.24 -20.40
N VAL A 72 9.29 7.98 -19.97
CA VAL A 72 9.10 7.66 -18.54
C VAL A 72 10.32 8.12 -17.72
N ASP A 73 11.54 8.04 -18.27
CA ASP A 73 12.74 8.63 -17.65
C ASP A 73 12.66 10.16 -17.54
N GLU A 74 12.07 10.84 -18.53
CA GLU A 74 11.81 12.28 -18.47
C GLU A 74 10.77 12.64 -17.41
N LEU A 75 9.65 11.92 -17.37
CA LEU A 75 8.64 12.05 -16.31
C LEU A 75 9.24 11.78 -14.92
N ARG A 76 10.19 10.83 -14.80
CA ARG A 76 10.91 10.56 -13.54
C ARG A 76 11.82 11.70 -13.11
N ARG A 77 12.50 12.36 -14.05
CA ARG A 77 13.32 13.55 -13.78
C ARG A 77 12.47 14.77 -13.40
N GLN A 78 11.32 14.97 -14.05
CA GLN A 78 10.41 16.09 -13.80
C GLN A 78 9.57 15.91 -12.53
N HIS A 79 9.18 14.67 -12.22
CA HIS A 79 8.24 14.35 -11.15
C HIS A 79 8.73 13.14 -10.31
N PRO A 80 9.87 13.26 -9.61
CA PRO A 80 10.48 12.13 -8.89
C PRO A 80 9.57 11.54 -7.81
N THR A 81 8.65 12.32 -7.24
CA THR A 81 7.66 11.89 -6.24
C THR A 81 6.56 10.97 -6.77
N LEU A 82 6.40 10.84 -8.09
CA LEU A 82 5.46 9.88 -8.71
C LEU A 82 6.07 8.48 -8.84
N PHE A 83 7.37 8.34 -8.60
CA PHE A 83 8.11 7.09 -8.67
C PHE A 83 8.62 6.71 -7.28
N GLN A 84 8.79 5.41 -7.04
CA GLN A 84 9.50 4.95 -5.86
C GLN A 84 10.97 5.41 -5.96
N PRO A 85 11.66 5.69 -4.84
CA PRO A 85 13.11 5.79 -4.84
C PRO A 85 13.73 4.57 -5.51
N PRO A 86 14.92 4.68 -6.14
CA PRO A 86 15.71 3.48 -6.42
C PRO A 86 15.86 2.73 -5.10
N ALA A 87 15.47 1.45 -5.07
CA ALA A 87 15.65 0.65 -3.86
C ALA A 87 17.13 0.73 -3.48
N ALA A 88 17.40 1.19 -2.26
CA ALA A 88 18.77 1.31 -1.77
C ALA A 88 19.48 -0.03 -2.04
N PRO A 89 20.72 -0.03 -2.57
CA PRO A 89 21.42 -1.27 -2.87
C PRO A 89 21.42 -2.09 -1.58
N SER A 90 20.81 -3.27 -1.62
CA SER A 90 20.55 -4.07 -0.43
C SER A 90 21.86 -4.24 0.32
N GLN A 91 22.01 -3.50 1.43
CA GLN A 91 23.20 -3.59 2.23
C GLN A 91 23.30 -5.04 2.67
N VAL A 92 24.36 -5.72 2.24
CA VAL A 92 24.69 -7.07 2.73
C VAL A 92 24.63 -6.94 4.25
N PRO A 93 23.76 -7.71 4.93
CA PRO A 93 23.47 -7.42 6.32
C PRO A 93 24.77 -7.55 7.13
N GLU A 94 25.31 -6.39 7.54
CA GLU A 94 26.25 -6.34 8.65
C GLU A 94 25.57 -7.11 9.78
N THR A 95 26.29 -8.10 10.33
CA THR A 95 25.77 -9.02 11.35
C THR A 95 24.99 -8.23 12.38
N PRO A 96 23.66 -8.45 12.52
CA PRO A 96 22.81 -7.57 13.32
C PRO A 96 23.40 -7.35 14.70
N ARG A 97 23.44 -6.09 15.14
CA ARG A 97 23.55 -5.82 16.57
C ARG A 97 22.21 -6.24 17.16
N ASP A 98 22.19 -7.40 17.82
CA ASP A 98 21.05 -8.31 18.08
C ASP A 98 19.81 -7.74 18.83
N TRP A 99 19.68 -6.42 18.99
CA TRP A 99 18.67 -5.77 19.82
C TRP A 99 17.56 -5.03 19.06
N ILE A 100 17.72 -4.73 17.75
CA ILE A 100 16.62 -4.16 16.95
C ILE A 100 15.77 -5.29 16.36
N VAL A 101 14.69 -5.65 17.05
CA VAL A 101 13.65 -6.51 16.49
C VAL A 101 12.54 -5.62 15.94
N VAL A 102 12.48 -5.47 14.63
CA VAL A 102 11.28 -4.91 13.98
C VAL A 102 10.24 -6.02 13.93
N LYS A 103 9.10 -5.83 14.62
CA LYS A 103 7.89 -6.67 14.48
C LYS A 103 7.60 -6.78 12.98
N PRO A 104 7.72 -7.97 12.35
CA PRO A 104 7.56 -8.09 10.91
C PRO A 104 6.13 -7.67 10.55
N ALA A 105 6.00 -6.77 9.56
CA ALA A 105 4.70 -6.29 9.10
C ALA A 105 3.80 -7.50 8.81
N ALA A 106 2.61 -7.53 9.43
CA ALA A 106 1.75 -8.71 9.43
C ALA A 106 1.48 -9.15 7.99
N ALA A 107 2.00 -10.33 7.63
CA ALA A 107 1.94 -10.83 6.27
C ALA A 107 0.47 -10.82 5.79
N PRO A 108 0.19 -10.34 4.56
CA PRO A 108 -1.18 -10.16 4.08
C PRO A 108 -1.95 -11.45 4.27
N ALA A 109 -3.04 -11.38 5.04
CA ALA A 109 -3.68 -12.54 5.65
C ALA A 109 -3.89 -13.65 4.62
N ALA A 110 -3.24 -14.80 4.85
CA ALA A 110 -3.31 -15.93 3.92
C ALA A 110 -4.79 -16.26 3.67
N PRO A 111 -5.20 -16.49 2.40
CA PRO A 111 -6.60 -16.69 2.08
C PRO A 111 -7.16 -17.83 2.94
N PRO A 112 -8.35 -17.67 3.55
CA PRO A 112 -8.87 -18.62 4.51
C PRO A 112 -8.87 -20.02 3.90
N PRO A 113 -8.36 -21.04 4.62
CA PRO A 113 -8.20 -22.38 4.05
C PRO A 113 -9.55 -22.87 3.52
N PRO A 114 -9.62 -23.37 2.27
CA PRO A 114 -10.87 -23.60 1.58
C PRO A 114 -11.78 -24.49 2.43
N ASP A 115 -12.98 -23.98 2.70
CA ASP A 115 -13.94 -24.55 3.65
C ASP A 115 -14.04 -26.06 3.45
N ARG A 116 -13.81 -26.84 4.52
CA ARG A 116 -13.78 -28.31 4.45
C ARG A 116 -15.09 -28.91 3.90
N THR A 117 -16.20 -28.19 4.02
CA THR A 117 -17.49 -28.58 3.43
C THR A 117 -17.49 -28.56 1.89
N SER A 118 -16.71 -27.67 1.25
CA SER A 118 -16.60 -27.58 -0.22
C SER A 118 -15.97 -28.85 -0.81
N ARG A 119 -14.75 -29.19 -0.38
CA ARG A 119 -14.02 -30.39 -0.82
C ARG A 119 -14.80 -31.69 -0.63
N LEU A 120 -15.61 -31.79 0.43
CA LEU A 120 -16.42 -32.98 0.70
C LEU A 120 -17.66 -33.04 -0.22
N ARG A 121 -18.23 -31.88 -0.59
CA ARG A 121 -19.31 -31.80 -1.59
C ARG A 121 -18.81 -32.15 -3.00
N ASP A 122 -17.63 -31.66 -3.39
CA ASP A 122 -17.01 -31.99 -4.69
C ASP A 122 -16.68 -33.49 -4.79
N ALA A 123 -16.10 -34.08 -3.74
CA ALA A 123 -15.79 -35.50 -3.69
C ALA A 123 -17.04 -36.39 -3.79
N LEU A 124 -18.18 -35.98 -3.21
CA LEU A 124 -19.45 -36.68 -3.37
C LEU A 124 -20.06 -36.49 -4.77
N GLY A 125 -19.85 -35.32 -5.39
CA GLY A 125 -20.25 -35.05 -6.78
C GLY A 125 -19.58 -35.99 -7.78
N ASP A 126 -18.27 -36.21 -7.66
CA ASP A 126 -17.52 -37.10 -8.57
C ASP A 126 -17.93 -38.59 -8.40
N VAL A 127 -18.28 -39.01 -7.19
CA VAL A 127 -18.85 -40.35 -6.94
C VAL A 127 -20.25 -40.48 -7.57
N ALA A 128 -21.11 -39.46 -7.43
CA ALA A 128 -22.44 -39.45 -8.05
C ALA A 128 -22.36 -39.45 -9.59
N ALA A 129 -21.35 -38.80 -10.18
CA ALA A 129 -21.08 -38.85 -11.61
C ALA A 129 -20.67 -40.26 -12.07
N ARG A 130 -19.77 -40.94 -11.35
CA ARG A 130 -19.34 -42.32 -11.65
C ARG A 130 -20.44 -43.37 -11.49
N LEU A 131 -21.48 -43.09 -10.70
CA LEU A 131 -22.66 -43.96 -10.54
C LEU A 131 -23.73 -43.76 -11.62
N ARG A 132 -23.59 -42.76 -12.52
CA ARG A 132 -24.45 -42.67 -13.71
C ARG A 132 -24.04 -43.74 -14.72
N ARG A 133 -24.80 -44.84 -14.70
CA ARG A 133 -24.75 -45.94 -15.67
C ARG A 133 -24.71 -45.37 -17.11
N PRO A 134 -23.68 -45.67 -17.93
CA PRO A 134 -23.60 -45.13 -19.28
C PRO A 134 -24.76 -45.66 -20.13
N GLU A 135 -25.39 -44.78 -20.91
CA GLU A 135 -26.39 -45.20 -21.88
C GLU A 135 -25.77 -46.09 -22.95
N ARG A 136 -26.54 -47.09 -23.38
CA ARG A 136 -26.11 -48.15 -24.29
C ARG A 136 -26.12 -47.63 -25.73
N ARG A 137 -25.14 -46.79 -26.08
CA ARG A 137 -24.99 -46.23 -27.43
C ARG A 137 -24.82 -47.36 -28.45
N ALA A 138 -25.52 -47.25 -29.57
CA ALA A 138 -25.65 -48.31 -30.56
C ALA A 138 -24.33 -48.74 -31.21
N GLU A 139 -24.32 -49.99 -31.64
CA GLU A 139 -23.20 -50.75 -32.19
C GLU A 139 -23.01 -50.46 -33.70
N PRO A 140 -21.82 -50.00 -34.14
CA PRO A 140 -21.49 -49.86 -35.57
C PRO A 140 -20.84 -51.13 -36.14
N GLU A 141 -21.03 -51.36 -37.44
CA GLU A 141 -20.58 -52.56 -38.16
C GLU A 141 -19.04 -52.75 -38.26
N PRO A 142 -18.56 -53.98 -38.45
CA PRO A 142 -17.14 -54.29 -38.57
C PRO A 142 -16.53 -53.90 -39.92
N ILE A 143 -15.34 -53.28 -39.88
CA ILE A 143 -14.51 -53.00 -41.06
C ILE A 143 -13.27 -53.91 -41.02
N PRO A 144 -12.87 -54.56 -42.14
CA PRO A 144 -11.77 -55.54 -42.16
C PRO A 144 -10.36 -54.92 -42.01
N PRO A 145 -9.33 -55.73 -41.68
CA PRO A 145 -8.05 -55.24 -41.16
C PRO A 145 -6.88 -55.14 -42.18
N ALA A 146 -5.81 -54.50 -41.68
CA ALA A 146 -4.40 -54.58 -42.10
C ALA A 146 -3.93 -53.86 -43.38
N VAL A 147 -2.91 -53.02 -43.22
CA VAL A 147 -1.54 -53.21 -43.78
C VAL A 147 -0.54 -52.72 -42.72
N ALA A 148 0.63 -53.36 -42.59
CA ALA A 148 1.72 -52.92 -41.71
C ALA A 148 2.87 -52.29 -42.51
N PRO A 149 3.56 -51.25 -42.00
CA PRO A 149 4.71 -50.66 -42.68
C PRO A 149 5.97 -51.53 -42.54
N SER A 150 6.72 -51.66 -43.64
CA SER A 150 8.05 -52.27 -43.67
C SER A 150 9.15 -51.23 -43.46
N GLY A 151 10.31 -51.68 -42.95
CA GLY A 151 11.54 -50.89 -42.93
C GLY A 151 12.73 -51.67 -43.52
N PRO A 152 13.81 -50.97 -43.90
CA PRO A 152 15.18 -51.49 -43.88
C PRO A 152 16.05 -50.70 -42.88
N THR A 153 16.95 -51.27 -42.06
CA THR A 153 18.10 -52.19 -42.28
C THR A 153 19.42 -51.43 -42.54
N GLY A 154 20.48 -51.79 -41.79
CA GLY A 154 21.81 -51.14 -41.78
C GLY A 154 22.31 -50.93 -40.33
N GLU A 155 22.76 -51.97 -39.62
CA GLU A 155 24.14 -52.48 -39.55
C GLU A 155 25.12 -51.64 -38.70
N GLY A 156 25.73 -52.25 -37.66
CA GLY A 156 26.53 -51.50 -36.67
C GLY A 156 27.16 -52.29 -35.50
N LEU A 157 27.69 -53.50 -35.74
CA LEU A 157 28.84 -54.13 -35.05
C LEU A 157 29.14 -53.72 -33.57
N LYS A 158 28.86 -54.58 -32.57
CA LYS A 158 29.77 -55.61 -31.96
C LYS A 158 30.14 -55.28 -30.47
N PRO A 159 30.82 -56.15 -29.67
CA PRO A 159 30.14 -56.71 -28.49
C PRO A 159 30.89 -56.66 -27.14
N GLY A 160 30.18 -57.03 -26.06
CA GLY A 160 30.71 -57.30 -24.71
C GLY A 160 29.73 -56.84 -23.62
N LEU A 161 29.64 -57.43 -22.42
CA LEU A 161 30.29 -58.62 -21.83
C LEU A 161 29.37 -59.21 -20.73
N ALA A 162 29.60 -60.47 -20.38
CA ALA A 162 29.27 -61.14 -19.10
C ALA A 162 27.81 -61.24 -18.56
N ARG A 163 27.42 -62.49 -18.26
CA ARG A 163 26.47 -62.93 -17.22
C ARG A 163 26.91 -62.44 -15.81
N PRO A 164 26.08 -62.46 -14.73
CA PRO A 164 25.09 -63.52 -14.43
C PRO A 164 23.71 -63.09 -13.87
N GLN A 165 22.81 -64.07 -13.75
CA GLN A 165 21.61 -63.99 -12.90
C GLN A 165 21.94 -64.24 -11.41
N PRO A 166 21.24 -63.60 -10.48
CA PRO A 166 20.93 -64.13 -9.15
C PRO A 166 19.51 -64.75 -9.10
N VAL A 167 19.29 -65.61 -8.10
CA VAL A 167 18.07 -66.44 -7.95
C VAL A 167 17.06 -65.79 -6.97
N ALA A 168 15.81 -66.29 -6.98
CA ALA A 168 14.64 -65.76 -6.27
C ALA A 168 14.85 -65.32 -4.80
N GLY A 169 14.43 -64.09 -4.49
CA GLY A 169 14.33 -63.54 -3.14
C GLY A 169 12.86 -63.45 -2.66
N ARG A 170 12.50 -64.24 -1.64
CA ARG A 170 11.13 -64.35 -1.10
C ARG A 170 10.84 -63.23 -0.08
N SER A 171 10.25 -62.12 -0.50
CA SER A 171 9.85 -61.01 0.38
C SER A 171 8.37 -61.08 0.80
N VAL A 172 8.08 -60.78 2.08
CA VAL A 172 6.76 -60.90 2.69
C VAL A 172 6.01 -59.55 2.66
N PRO A 173 4.71 -59.50 2.26
CA PRO A 173 3.96 -58.26 2.25
C PRO A 173 3.62 -57.76 3.67
N ARG A 174 4.29 -56.69 4.11
CA ARG A 174 3.96 -55.99 5.36
C ARG A 174 2.68 -55.16 5.19
N ARG A 175 1.62 -55.50 5.92
CA ARG A 175 0.39 -54.70 6.01
C ARG A 175 0.63 -53.45 6.89
N PRO A 176 0.23 -52.24 6.48
CA PRO A 176 0.33 -51.05 7.32
C PRO A 176 -0.79 -50.98 8.37
N LEU A 177 -0.40 -50.87 9.65
CA LEU A 177 -1.28 -50.87 10.83
C LEU A 177 -1.87 -49.46 11.14
N TYR A 178 -2.60 -48.86 10.20
CA TYR A 178 -3.17 -47.50 10.35
C TYR A 178 -4.70 -47.40 10.38
N ALA A 179 -5.43 -48.50 10.18
CA ALA A 179 -6.91 -48.47 10.17
C ALA A 179 -7.55 -48.24 11.56
N ALA A 180 -6.84 -48.52 12.66
CA ALA A 180 -7.44 -48.55 14.00
C ALA A 180 -7.61 -47.16 14.67
N LEU A 181 -6.75 -46.19 14.38
CA LEU A 181 -6.77 -44.88 15.06
C LEU A 181 -7.79 -43.89 14.49
N GLY A 182 -8.25 -44.08 13.24
CA GLY A 182 -9.22 -43.18 12.61
C GLY A 182 -10.62 -43.24 13.23
N ALA A 183 -11.01 -44.38 13.80
CA ALA A 183 -12.38 -44.61 14.30
C ALA A 183 -12.72 -43.78 15.55
N LEU A 184 -11.76 -43.57 16.46
CA LEU A 184 -12.00 -42.88 17.74
C LEU A 184 -12.22 -41.36 17.56
N VAL A 185 -11.55 -40.74 16.58
CA VAL A 185 -11.67 -39.28 16.34
C VAL A 185 -13.05 -38.91 15.80
N VAL A 186 -13.64 -39.75 14.94
CA VAL A 186 -15.00 -39.55 14.41
C VAL A 186 -16.05 -39.66 15.52
N LEU A 187 -15.88 -40.62 16.44
CA LEU A 187 -16.78 -40.85 17.57
C LEU A 187 -16.77 -39.68 18.58
N GLY A 188 -15.59 -39.10 18.86
CA GLY A 188 -15.46 -37.95 19.75
C GLY A 188 -16.13 -36.68 19.20
N LEU A 189 -15.97 -36.40 17.90
CA LEU A 189 -16.59 -35.22 17.26
C LEU A 189 -18.12 -35.31 17.19
N GLY A 190 -18.68 -36.51 17.01
CA GLY A 190 -20.14 -36.70 17.00
C GLY A 190 -20.82 -36.40 18.34
N TYR A 191 -20.14 -36.66 19.46
CA TYR A 191 -20.72 -36.48 20.80
C TYR A 191 -20.82 -35.01 21.23
N ALA A 192 -19.88 -34.15 20.81
CA ALA A 192 -19.91 -32.73 21.12
C ALA A 192 -21.11 -32.00 20.48
N ALA A 193 -21.36 -32.24 19.19
CA ALA A 193 -22.40 -31.58 18.41
C ALA A 193 -23.85 -31.89 18.89
N LEU A 194 -24.03 -32.93 19.72
CA LEU A 194 -25.33 -33.31 20.29
C LEU A 194 -25.65 -32.60 21.62
N ARG A 195 -24.70 -31.86 22.22
CA ARG A 195 -24.88 -31.29 23.58
C ARG A 195 -25.32 -29.83 23.62
N GLU A 196 -25.20 -29.08 22.52
CA GLU A 196 -25.47 -27.63 22.46
C GLU A 196 -26.88 -27.27 21.96
N ARG A 197 -27.92 -28.03 22.38
CA ARG A 197 -29.33 -27.73 22.05
C ARG A 197 -30.24 -27.74 23.28
N THR A 198 -30.16 -26.67 24.08
CA THR A 198 -31.20 -26.29 25.05
C THR A 198 -31.88 -24.99 24.59
N PRO A 199 -33.19 -24.98 24.30
CA PRO A 199 -33.88 -23.80 23.79
C PRO A 199 -34.37 -22.88 24.92
N THR A 200 -34.05 -21.59 24.85
CA THR A 200 -34.79 -20.53 25.56
C THR A 200 -35.79 -19.89 24.61
N ARG A 201 -37.09 -19.96 24.94
CA ARG A 201 -38.20 -19.45 24.11
C ARG A 201 -39.24 -18.79 25.01
N GLU A 202 -39.15 -17.48 25.19
CA GLU A 202 -40.24 -16.68 25.77
C GLU A 202 -40.14 -15.21 25.33
N ALA A 203 -41.13 -14.39 25.73
CA ALA A 203 -41.29 -12.99 25.35
C ALA A 203 -41.55 -12.71 23.85
N ALA A 204 -42.75 -13.09 23.40
CA ALA A 204 -43.50 -12.25 22.46
C ALA A 204 -44.64 -11.56 23.21
N VAL A 205 -45.03 -10.35 22.78
CA VAL A 205 -46.39 -9.73 22.75
C VAL A 205 -46.25 -8.22 22.52
N VAL A 206 -47.34 -7.55 22.06
CA VAL A 206 -47.39 -6.18 21.50
C VAL A 206 -46.79 -6.12 20.08
N ALA A 207 -47.53 -6.40 19.01
CA ALA A 207 -48.81 -5.85 18.53
C ALA A 207 -48.70 -4.37 18.12
N GLN A 208 -48.60 -4.07 16.81
CA GLN A 208 -49.70 -3.69 15.90
C GLN A 208 -49.96 -2.17 15.86
N ALA A 209 -49.83 -1.56 14.67
CA ALA A 209 -50.83 -0.69 14.02
C ALA A 209 -50.21 0.30 13.00
N ALA A 210 -50.78 0.35 11.80
CA ALA A 210 -50.72 1.44 10.80
C ALA A 210 -51.76 1.15 9.70
N PRO A 211 -52.22 2.13 8.89
CA PRO A 211 -52.20 3.59 9.02
C PRO A 211 -53.66 4.11 9.26
N PRO A 212 -54.04 5.35 8.87
CA PRO A 212 -54.47 5.57 7.47
C PRO A 212 -54.06 6.94 6.87
N GLU A 213 -54.30 7.11 5.56
CA GLU A 213 -54.16 8.38 4.82
C GLU A 213 -55.47 9.20 4.80
N THR A 214 -55.37 10.52 4.54
CA THR A 214 -56.34 11.30 3.72
C THR A 214 -55.80 12.74 3.47
N GLY A 215 -55.96 13.32 2.27
CA GLY A 215 -55.45 14.69 2.01
C GLY A 215 -55.41 15.21 0.56
N LYS A 216 -56.55 15.27 -0.13
CA LYS A 216 -56.76 15.88 -1.47
C LYS A 216 -57.99 16.82 -1.42
N GLU A 217 -58.19 17.89 -2.21
CA GLU A 217 -57.44 18.66 -3.23
C GLU A 217 -58.21 20.02 -3.40
N THR A 218 -57.87 21.07 -4.16
CA THR A 218 -56.93 21.36 -5.29
C THR A 218 -56.65 22.89 -5.33
N GLY A 219 -55.70 23.41 -6.13
CA GLY A 219 -55.61 24.86 -6.40
C GLY A 219 -54.50 25.30 -7.36
N LYS A 220 -54.74 26.34 -8.19
CA LYS A 220 -53.79 26.91 -9.18
C LYS A 220 -53.39 28.38 -8.82
N PRO A 221 -52.30 28.95 -9.40
CA PRO A 221 -51.69 30.20 -8.92
C PRO A 221 -52.05 31.47 -9.71
N ALA A 222 -51.74 32.62 -9.10
CA ALA A 222 -51.33 33.88 -9.73
C ALA A 222 -50.14 34.40 -8.88
N GLU A 223 -48.97 34.79 -9.39
CA GLU A 223 -48.63 35.73 -10.48
C GLU A 223 -48.53 37.19 -10.01
N THR A 224 -47.31 37.63 -9.73
CA THR A 224 -46.85 38.98 -10.07
C THR A 224 -45.32 39.01 -10.17
N ARG A 225 -44.79 39.60 -11.25
CA ARG A 225 -43.38 40.00 -11.42
C ARG A 225 -43.35 41.52 -11.67
N PRO A 226 -42.18 42.20 -11.64
CA PRO A 226 -42.11 43.65 -11.56
C PRO A 226 -42.26 44.33 -12.93
N PRO A 227 -42.19 45.66 -12.96
CA PRO A 227 -41.40 46.33 -13.98
C PRO A 227 -40.20 47.11 -13.41
N GLU A 228 -39.25 47.34 -14.31
CA GLU A 228 -37.97 48.01 -14.12
C GLU A 228 -38.04 49.44 -14.70
N ALA A 229 -37.40 50.44 -14.08
CA ALA A 229 -37.27 51.78 -14.66
C ALA A 229 -36.00 52.53 -14.19
N ARG A 230 -35.01 52.61 -15.09
CA ARG A 230 -34.04 53.72 -15.22
C ARG A 230 -34.73 54.86 -16.04
N PRO A 231 -34.18 56.10 -16.22
CA PRO A 231 -32.75 56.47 -16.23
C PRO A 231 -32.36 57.90 -15.74
N ALA A 232 -31.07 58.24 -15.95
CA ALA A 232 -30.53 59.60 -16.19
C ALA A 232 -30.60 60.65 -15.04
N GLU A 233 -29.84 61.76 -15.03
CA GLU A 233 -28.50 62.11 -15.55
C GLU A 233 -28.18 63.54 -15.07
N LYS A 234 -26.95 63.83 -14.57
CA LYS A 234 -26.18 65.07 -14.86
C LYS A 234 -24.85 65.20 -14.11
N VAL A 235 -23.96 66.01 -14.70
CA VAL A 235 -22.61 66.40 -14.26
C VAL A 235 -22.56 67.94 -14.23
N PRO A 236 -21.95 68.58 -13.21
CA PRO A 236 -20.61 69.21 -13.33
C PRO A 236 -19.58 68.51 -12.41
N ALA A 237 -18.26 68.45 -12.67
CA ALA A 237 -17.27 69.52 -12.86
C ALA A 237 -17.05 70.38 -11.58
N GLU A 238 -15.84 70.81 -11.19
CA GLU A 238 -14.58 70.91 -11.94
C GLU A 238 -13.33 70.99 -11.00
N ALA A 239 -12.15 70.62 -11.51
CA ALA A 239 -10.78 71.00 -11.05
C ALA A 239 -10.35 70.67 -9.59
N LYS A 240 -9.04 70.57 -9.24
CA LYS A 240 -7.81 71.00 -9.94
C LYS A 240 -6.64 70.05 -9.66
N ALA A 241 -5.65 70.00 -10.55
CA ALA A 241 -4.50 69.09 -10.49
C ALA A 241 -3.27 69.67 -9.75
N GLY A 242 -2.32 68.79 -9.41
CA GLY A 242 -1.00 69.13 -8.88
C GLY A 242 -0.08 67.91 -8.77
N ALA A 243 0.70 67.63 -9.81
CA ALA A 243 1.68 66.53 -9.83
C ALA A 243 3.11 67.04 -9.55
N GLY A 244 3.97 66.18 -9.00
CA GLY A 244 5.39 66.46 -8.75
C GLY A 244 6.11 65.21 -8.24
N ASP A 245 7.24 64.86 -8.87
CA ASP A 245 7.90 63.54 -8.76
C ASP A 245 9.33 63.62 -8.16
N ALA A 246 10.01 62.47 -8.05
CA ALA A 246 11.47 62.31 -7.89
C ALA A 246 12.18 62.68 -6.55
N ARG A 247 12.18 61.71 -5.62
CA ARG A 247 13.35 60.91 -5.13
C ARG A 247 14.79 61.26 -5.66
N PRO A 248 15.89 60.79 -5.02
CA PRO A 248 16.50 61.04 -3.69
C PRO A 248 17.91 61.74 -3.81
N PRO A 249 18.74 61.80 -2.73
CA PRO A 249 19.92 60.90 -2.67
C PRO A 249 20.23 60.35 -1.25
N ALA A 250 21.41 59.75 -1.02
CA ALA A 250 21.69 58.90 0.16
C ALA A 250 23.12 59.01 0.75
N ALA A 251 23.27 58.39 1.94
CA ALA A 251 24.46 57.73 2.51
C ALA A 251 25.34 58.45 3.57
N ARG A 252 26.03 57.61 4.36
CA ARG A 252 27.07 57.84 5.42
C ARG A 252 26.55 58.15 6.83
N SER A 253 27.15 57.68 7.94
CA SER A 253 28.11 56.56 8.17
C SER A 253 28.27 56.25 9.69
N ALA A 254 28.75 55.04 10.00
CA ALA A 254 29.54 54.62 11.19
C ALA A 254 28.91 54.46 12.60
N ASP A 255 29.15 53.25 13.13
CA ASP A 255 29.49 52.80 14.50
C ASP A 255 29.02 53.50 15.80
N ALA A 256 28.29 52.73 16.64
CA ALA A 256 28.57 52.58 18.08
C ALA A 256 27.86 51.34 18.71
N ARG A 257 28.48 50.75 19.75
CA ARG A 257 27.94 49.81 20.76
C ARG A 257 28.60 50.13 22.11
N PRO A 258 28.08 49.69 23.28
CA PRO A 258 26.72 49.23 23.61
C PRO A 258 26.10 50.05 24.78
N ALA A 259 24.83 49.80 25.12
CA ALA A 259 24.25 50.21 26.40
C ALA A 259 23.06 49.30 26.79
N ASP A 260 22.95 48.96 28.08
CA ASP A 260 21.86 48.16 28.63
C ASP A 260 20.53 48.93 28.66
N ALA A 261 19.45 48.27 28.24
CA ALA A 261 18.08 48.77 28.36
C ALA A 261 17.15 47.64 28.86
N LYS A 262 17.13 47.46 30.18
CA LYS A 262 16.26 46.53 30.92
C LYS A 262 14.81 46.59 30.42
N ARG A 263 14.26 45.48 29.92
CA ARG A 263 12.83 45.33 29.61
C ARG A 263 12.30 43.94 29.95
N GLU A 264 11.71 43.82 31.13
CA GLU A 264 10.85 42.68 31.51
C GLU A 264 9.40 42.95 31.03
N PRO A 265 8.40 42.09 31.31
CA PRO A 265 8.04 41.05 30.36
C PRO A 265 6.63 41.27 29.77
N GLY A 266 6.53 41.28 28.44
CA GLY A 266 5.26 41.36 27.74
C GLY A 266 4.59 39.99 27.61
N GLU A 267 3.73 39.64 28.57
CA GLU A 267 2.89 38.44 28.51
C GLU A 267 1.75 38.59 27.46
N THR A 268 1.06 37.49 27.15
CA THR A 268 -0.12 37.42 26.25
C THR A 268 0.18 37.43 24.75
N GLY A 269 1.07 36.52 24.32
CA GLY A 269 1.27 36.14 22.92
C GLY A 269 0.92 34.67 22.65
N ALA A 270 -0.29 34.24 23.03
CA ALA A 270 -0.72 32.83 22.95
C ALA A 270 -0.98 32.37 21.51
N LEU A 271 0.09 32.21 20.74
CA LEU A 271 0.07 31.57 19.42
C LEU A 271 -0.26 30.08 19.57
N VAL A 272 -1.55 29.75 19.51
CA VAL A 272 -2.01 28.39 19.27
C VAL A 272 -1.34 27.90 17.98
N PRO A 273 -0.60 26.78 17.97
CA PRO A 273 0.11 26.31 16.79
C PRO A 273 -0.84 25.60 15.79
N ASP A 274 -1.97 26.24 15.49
CA ASP A 274 -3.15 25.70 14.77
C ASP A 274 -2.96 25.65 13.24
N ALA A 275 -1.72 25.40 12.83
CA ALA A 275 -1.28 25.10 11.47
C ALA A 275 -0.36 23.87 11.50
N ALA A 276 -0.74 22.87 12.29
CA ALA A 276 -0.05 21.59 12.44
C ALA A 276 -0.29 20.66 11.22
N GLY A 277 -0.09 21.16 10.00
CA GLY A 277 -0.13 20.33 8.80
C GLY A 277 0.91 19.19 8.84
N PRO A 278 0.73 18.13 8.02
CA PRO A 278 1.65 17.00 7.98
C PRO A 278 3.08 17.44 7.60
N LEU A 279 4.07 16.87 8.28
CA LEU A 279 5.49 17.21 8.14
C LEU A 279 6.26 15.99 7.64
N ALA A 280 7.07 16.15 6.60
CA ALA A 280 7.91 15.07 6.06
C ALA A 280 9.35 15.55 5.84
N GLY A 281 10.32 14.66 6.12
CA GLY A 281 11.75 14.96 5.95
C GLY A 281 12.64 14.11 6.87
N VAL A 282 13.93 14.40 6.90
CA VAL A 282 14.87 13.76 7.84
C VAL A 282 14.66 14.36 9.23
N ALA A 283 14.42 13.51 10.23
CA ALA A 283 14.31 13.92 11.62
C ALA A 283 15.64 13.71 12.38
N GLU A 284 15.91 14.63 13.29
CA GLU A 284 16.97 14.55 14.29
C GLU A 284 16.36 14.06 15.61
N VAL A 285 16.99 13.10 16.28
CA VAL A 285 16.47 12.55 17.55
C VAL A 285 16.99 13.39 18.71
N LEU A 286 16.09 13.89 19.56
CA LEU A 286 16.47 14.55 20.82
C LEU A 286 16.41 13.54 21.98
N ASP A 287 15.34 12.76 22.05
CA ASP A 287 15.18 11.61 22.93
C ASP A 287 14.23 10.58 22.28
N THR A 288 13.97 9.45 22.94
CA THR A 288 13.18 8.35 22.35
C THR A 288 11.70 8.64 22.15
N ALA A 289 11.13 9.69 22.76
CA ALA A 289 9.79 10.19 22.48
C ALA A 289 9.79 11.60 21.84
N THR A 290 10.94 12.23 21.59
CA THR A 290 11.02 13.60 21.06
C THR A 290 11.96 13.70 19.86
N LEU A 291 11.41 14.12 18.73
CA LEU A 291 12.11 14.34 17.47
C LEU A 291 12.15 15.84 17.11
N ARG A 292 13.15 16.26 16.35
CA ARG A 292 13.23 17.58 15.70
C ARG A 292 13.13 17.42 14.19
N LEU A 293 12.11 18.02 13.58
CA LEU A 293 11.83 17.92 12.15
C LEU A 293 11.45 19.30 11.60
N GLY A 294 12.15 19.77 10.56
CA GLY A 294 11.90 21.11 9.98
C GLY A 294 12.06 22.26 10.99
N GLY A 295 12.96 22.12 11.97
CA GLY A 295 13.14 23.07 13.07
C GLY A 295 12.08 23.00 14.18
N ARG A 296 11.02 22.18 14.03
CA ARG A 296 9.98 21.99 15.05
C ARG A 296 10.31 20.79 15.94
N THR A 297 10.12 20.94 17.24
CA THR A 297 10.16 19.83 18.21
C THR A 297 8.81 19.12 18.21
N LEU A 298 8.79 17.81 17.98
CA LEU A 298 7.61 16.95 17.89
C LEU A 298 7.71 15.85 18.94
N ARG A 299 6.69 15.70 19.80
CA ARG A 299 6.59 14.58 20.75
C ARG A 299 5.76 13.44 20.14
N LEU A 300 6.26 12.21 20.21
CA LEU A 300 5.57 11.01 19.74
C LEU A 300 4.30 10.71 20.55
N SER A 301 3.28 10.19 19.88
CA SER A 301 2.00 9.82 20.48
C SER A 301 2.10 8.51 21.26
N GLY A 302 1.64 8.50 22.51
CA GLY A 302 1.59 7.28 23.32
C GLY A 302 2.90 6.87 24.00
N VAL A 303 3.97 7.68 23.89
CA VAL A 303 5.32 7.34 24.39
C VAL A 303 5.81 8.33 25.46
N GLU A 304 6.40 7.78 26.53
CA GLU A 304 7.17 8.52 27.52
C GLU A 304 8.62 8.01 27.60
N SER A 305 9.55 8.96 27.55
CA SER A 305 10.99 8.73 27.59
C SER A 305 11.44 8.40 29.01
N ALA A 306 11.81 7.14 29.25
CA ALA A 306 12.25 6.67 30.55
C ALA A 306 13.77 6.79 30.74
N ARG A 307 14.23 6.97 31.98
CA ARG A 307 15.67 6.94 32.31
C ARG A 307 16.28 5.61 31.87
N GLY A 308 17.39 5.66 31.14
CA GLY A 308 18.06 4.50 30.57
C GLY A 308 17.67 4.20 29.11
N ALA A 309 16.68 4.90 28.55
CA ALA A 309 16.44 4.89 27.11
C ALA A 309 17.58 5.60 26.37
N GLN A 310 18.00 5.05 25.22
CA GLN A 310 19.14 5.56 24.46
C GLN A 310 18.66 6.25 23.18
N ALA A 311 18.90 7.56 23.06
CA ALA A 311 18.55 8.31 21.85
C ALA A 311 19.39 7.88 20.62
N SER A 312 20.60 7.36 20.84
CA SER A 312 21.47 6.75 19.82
C SER A 312 20.80 5.60 19.07
N ASP A 313 19.96 4.85 19.77
CA ASP A 313 19.38 3.61 19.29
C ASP A 313 18.27 3.91 18.28
N LEU A 314 17.41 4.88 18.59
CA LEU A 314 16.44 5.44 17.63
C LEU A 314 17.13 6.20 16.49
N SER A 315 18.24 6.90 16.76
CA SER A 315 19.04 7.59 15.73
C SER A 315 19.63 6.61 14.71
N GLY A 316 20.21 5.50 15.20
CA GLY A 316 20.75 4.42 14.38
C GLY A 316 19.66 3.66 13.63
N TYR A 317 18.49 3.45 14.26
CA TYR A 317 17.33 2.89 13.55
C TYR A 317 16.84 3.80 12.42
N LEU A 318 16.80 5.12 12.61
CA LEU A 318 16.39 6.06 11.55
C LEU A 318 17.44 6.17 10.43
N ALA A 319 18.73 6.21 10.75
CA ALA A 319 19.85 6.24 9.78
C ALA A 319 19.70 7.31 8.66
N GLY A 320 19.07 8.45 8.96
CA GLY A 320 18.80 9.52 7.98
C GLY A 320 17.63 9.25 7.02
N ARG A 321 16.85 8.18 7.20
CA ARG A 321 15.63 7.92 6.40
C ARG A 321 14.56 9.00 6.67
N PRO A 322 13.76 9.36 5.66
CA PRO A 322 12.71 10.36 5.83
C PRO A 322 11.55 9.80 6.67
N VAL A 323 11.13 10.58 7.67
CA VAL A 323 9.93 10.31 8.46
C VAL A 323 8.77 11.16 7.97
N ASN A 324 7.54 10.68 8.15
CA ASN A 324 6.30 11.42 7.87
C ASN A 324 5.46 11.49 9.15
N CYS A 325 5.32 12.70 9.69
CA CYS A 325 4.65 13.01 10.96
C CYS A 325 3.32 13.73 10.72
N GLN A 326 2.25 13.19 11.31
CA GLN A 326 0.91 13.77 11.29
C GLN A 326 0.50 14.17 12.72
N PRO A 327 -0.28 15.26 12.91
CA PRO A 327 -0.83 15.60 14.21
C PRO A 327 -1.81 14.51 14.66
N ASN A 328 -1.76 14.10 15.94
CA ASN A 328 -2.82 13.24 16.48
C ASN A 328 -4.02 14.14 16.87
N PRO A 329 -5.19 14.02 16.22
CA PRO A 329 -6.32 14.93 16.45
C PRO A 329 -6.76 14.95 17.92
N GLY A 330 -6.84 16.14 18.51
CA GLY A 330 -7.17 16.33 19.93
C GLY A 330 -6.00 16.14 20.90
N ARG A 331 -4.75 16.00 20.42
CA ARG A 331 -3.54 15.90 21.26
C ARG A 331 -2.42 16.81 20.76
N THR A 332 -1.48 17.13 21.65
CA THR A 332 -0.23 17.86 21.32
C THR A 332 0.87 16.96 20.76
N ALA A 333 0.59 15.66 20.61
CA ALA A 333 1.53 14.64 20.16
C ALA A 333 1.32 14.27 18.67
N TRP A 334 2.34 13.68 18.07
CA TRP A 334 2.44 13.39 16.64
C TRP A 334 2.55 11.88 16.41
N ILE A 335 1.88 11.39 15.36
CA ILE A 335 2.06 10.04 14.84
C ILE A 335 3.11 10.15 13.74
N CYS A 336 4.31 9.65 13.99
CA CYS A 336 5.43 9.71 13.05
C CYS A 336 5.74 8.33 12.49
N THR A 337 5.81 8.22 11.17
CA THR A 337 6.04 6.97 10.45
C THR A 337 7.36 6.98 9.69
N VAL A 338 8.03 5.83 9.60
CA VAL A 338 9.19 5.59 8.72
C VAL A 338 8.94 4.30 7.94
N ASP A 339 9.11 4.33 6.62
CA ASP A 339 8.87 3.19 5.71
C ASP A 339 7.48 2.50 5.83
N GLY A 340 6.50 3.17 6.47
CA GLY A 340 5.16 2.64 6.76
C GLY A 340 4.96 2.11 8.18
N HIS A 341 6.00 2.06 9.02
CA HIS A 341 5.93 1.67 10.43
C HIS A 341 5.77 2.90 11.35
N ASP A 342 4.96 2.80 12.41
CA ASP A 342 4.87 3.84 13.45
C ASP A 342 6.11 3.78 14.36
N LEU A 343 6.82 4.91 14.47
CA LEU A 343 7.97 5.05 15.36
C LEU A 343 7.59 4.84 16.83
N SER A 344 6.36 5.17 17.20
CA SER A 344 5.81 4.97 18.54
C SER A 344 5.78 3.48 18.91
N GLU A 345 5.36 2.63 17.96
CA GLU A 345 5.36 1.17 18.13
C GLU A 345 6.80 0.63 18.18
N VAL A 346 7.68 1.06 17.25
CA VAL A 346 9.07 0.61 17.19
C VAL A 346 9.83 0.94 18.48
N VAL A 347 9.66 2.15 19.02
CA VAL A 347 10.30 2.58 20.28
C VAL A 347 9.83 1.72 21.46
N LEU A 348 8.52 1.51 21.60
CA LEU A 348 7.98 0.73 22.72
C LEU A 348 8.33 -0.75 22.60
N TYR A 349 8.28 -1.33 21.40
CA TYR A 349 8.56 -2.75 21.13
C TYR A 349 10.02 -3.14 21.45
N ASN A 350 10.96 -2.22 21.24
CA ASN A 350 12.39 -2.42 21.56
C ASN A 350 12.75 -1.93 22.98
N GLY A 351 11.77 -1.50 23.79
CA GLY A 351 11.98 -1.06 25.17
C GLY A 351 12.66 0.31 25.31
N GLY A 352 12.54 1.19 24.30
CA GLY A 352 13.06 2.55 24.32
C GLY A 352 12.20 3.56 25.09
N GLY A 353 11.07 3.14 25.66
CA GLY A 353 10.15 4.03 26.40
C GLY A 353 9.07 3.26 27.15
N ARG A 354 8.12 4.00 27.73
CA ARG A 354 6.91 3.48 28.39
C ARG A 354 5.66 3.94 27.64
N ALA A 355 4.63 3.11 27.61
CA ALA A 355 3.34 3.53 27.07
C ALA A 355 2.69 4.53 28.02
N THR A 356 2.22 5.67 27.50
CA THR A 356 1.44 6.63 28.31
C THR A 356 -0.02 6.15 28.47
N PRO A 357 -0.79 6.69 29.44
CA PRO A 357 -2.19 6.30 29.64
C PRO A 357 -3.09 6.50 28.41
N GLU A 358 -2.68 7.37 27.48
CA GLU A 358 -3.36 7.64 26.21
C GLU A 358 -2.81 6.86 24.99
N ALA A 359 -1.90 5.91 25.20
CA ALA A 359 -1.40 5.04 24.15
C ALA A 359 -2.51 4.15 23.56
N THR A 360 -2.41 3.81 22.27
CA THR A 360 -3.35 2.87 21.63
C THR A 360 -3.10 1.43 22.13
N PRO A 361 -4.06 0.50 21.97
CA PRO A 361 -3.88 -0.89 22.40
C PRO A 361 -2.59 -1.52 21.85
N ASP A 362 -2.27 -1.30 20.57
CA ASP A 362 -1.06 -1.83 19.92
C ASP A 362 0.25 -1.35 20.57
N LEU A 363 0.28 -0.10 21.04
CA LEU A 363 1.43 0.47 21.76
C LEU A 363 1.59 -0.15 23.16
N VAL A 364 0.48 -0.46 23.84
CA VAL A 364 0.49 -1.21 25.11
C VAL A 364 0.92 -2.67 24.89
N GLU A 365 0.55 -3.27 23.75
CA GLU A 365 1.04 -4.61 23.35
C GLU A 365 2.56 -4.59 23.11
N ALA A 366 3.08 -3.54 22.46
CA ALA A 366 4.49 -3.34 22.19
C ALA A 366 5.32 -3.16 23.48
N GLU A 367 4.88 -2.31 24.41
CA GLU A 367 5.55 -2.17 25.73
C GLU A 367 5.52 -3.50 26.50
N ARG A 368 4.40 -4.23 26.45
CA ARG A 368 4.25 -5.55 27.08
C ARG A 368 5.19 -6.59 26.48
N HIS A 369 5.44 -6.55 25.16
CA HIS A 369 6.46 -7.37 24.50
C HIS A 369 7.87 -7.04 25.03
N ALA A 370 8.27 -5.77 25.00
CA ALA A 370 9.58 -5.34 25.50
C ALA A 370 9.81 -5.69 26.97
N ARG A 371 8.79 -5.55 27.81
CA ARG A 371 8.84 -5.89 29.23
C ARG A 371 8.98 -7.41 29.46
N ALA A 372 8.31 -8.23 28.65
CA ALA A 372 8.44 -9.69 28.69
C ALA A 372 9.81 -10.17 28.16
N GLY A 373 10.33 -9.54 27.10
CA GLY A 373 11.65 -9.81 26.53
C GLY A 373 12.83 -9.20 27.29
N LYS A 374 12.57 -8.37 28.32
CA LYS A 374 13.58 -7.58 29.06
C LYS A 374 14.44 -6.70 28.15
N LEU A 375 13.81 -6.04 27.17
CA LEU A 375 14.48 -5.19 26.17
C LEU A 375 14.67 -3.76 26.68
N GLY A 376 15.72 -3.08 26.21
CA GLY A 376 15.97 -1.66 26.50
C GLY A 376 15.96 -1.33 28.00
N ILE A 377 15.06 -0.43 28.41
CA ILE A 377 14.88 -0.02 29.81
C ILE A 377 14.46 -1.16 30.76
N TRP A 378 13.96 -2.27 30.22
CA TRP A 378 13.52 -3.45 30.98
C TRP A 378 14.62 -4.50 31.19
N ALA A 379 15.83 -4.24 30.68
CA ALA A 379 16.96 -5.16 30.76
C ALA A 379 17.60 -5.26 32.16
N LYS A 380 17.31 -4.30 33.05
CA LYS A 380 17.84 -4.26 34.42
C LYS A 380 16.74 -4.60 35.45
N PRO A 381 17.01 -5.52 36.39
CA PRO A 381 16.13 -5.78 37.53
C PRO A 381 16.21 -4.66 38.59
#